data_AF-A0A3D4AQ10-F1
#
_entry.id   AF-A0A3D4AQ10-F1
#
_cell.length_a   1.000
_cell.length_b   1.000
_cell.length_c   1.000
_cell.angle_alpha   90.00
_cell.angle_beta   90.00
_cell.angle_gamma   90.00
#
_symmetry.space_group_name_H-M   'P 1'
#
loop_
_entity.id
_entity.type
_entity.pdbx_description
1 polymer ?
#
loop_
_entity_poly.entity_id
_entity_poly.type
_entity_poly.pdbx_seq_one_letter_code
_entity_poly.pdbx_strand_id
1 'polypeptide(L)' 'NSWHYNTVPQKELNNRCGFMPRGKVLGGSSSINAMVYIRGNKHDYNSWAALGNEGWDYESLLPYFIKAE' A
#
# COMPACT_ATOMS: atom_id res chain seq x y z
N ASN A 1 11.32 -0.14 16.87
CA ASN A 1 11.45 -0.44 15.42
C ASN A 1 10.46 0.36 14.55
N SER A 2 10.08 1.58 14.94
CA SER A 2 9.11 2.40 14.19
C SER A 2 9.59 3.85 14.05
N TRP A 3 9.11 4.57 13.04
CA TRP A 3 9.33 6.01 12.87
C TRP A 3 8.44 6.88 13.75
N HIS A 4 7.41 6.29 14.38
CA HIS A 4 6.50 6.96 15.31
C HIS A 4 5.78 8.20 14.76
N TYR A 5 5.36 8.15 13.49
CA TYR A 5 4.56 9.23 12.90
C TYR A 5 3.13 9.25 13.46
N ASN A 6 2.59 10.47 13.50
CA ASN A 6 1.17 10.72 13.75
C ASN A 6 0.63 11.62 12.64
N THR A 7 -0.64 11.47 12.30
CA THR A 7 -1.33 12.45 11.45
C THR A 7 -1.44 13.79 12.18
N VAL A 8 -1.70 14.86 11.42
CA VAL A 8 -2.28 16.08 12.00
C VAL A 8 -3.69 15.77 12.57
N PRO A 9 -4.26 16.65 13.42
CA PRO A 9 -5.64 16.50 13.88
C PRO A 9 -6.61 16.34 12.70
N GLN A 10 -7.42 15.28 12.74
CA GLN A 10 -8.39 14.97 11.69
C GLN A 10 -9.76 15.54 12.07
N LYS A 11 -10.23 16.57 11.36
CA LYS A 11 -11.49 17.28 11.65
C LYS A 11 -12.68 16.31 11.74
N GLU A 12 -12.81 15.43 10.76
CA GLU A 12 -13.90 14.44 10.68
C GLU A 12 -13.78 13.29 11.70
N LEU A 13 -12.72 13.29 12.51
CA LEU A 13 -12.50 12.32 13.59
C LEU A 13 -12.32 13.04 14.94
N ASN A 14 -13.11 14.08 15.20
CA ASN A 14 -13.06 14.88 16.44
C ASN A 14 -11.65 15.37 16.79
N ASN A 15 -10.90 15.80 15.77
CA ASN A 15 -9.51 16.27 15.90
C ASN A 15 -8.53 15.23 16.48
N ARG A 16 -8.85 13.93 16.45
CA ARG A 16 -7.90 12.89 16.85
C ARG A 16 -6.69 12.88 15.91
N CYS A 17 -5.52 12.63 16.48
CA CYS A 17 -4.31 12.31 15.73
C CYS A 17 -4.16 10.79 15.66
N GLY A 18 -4.15 10.24 14.45
CA GLY A 18 -3.96 8.81 14.23
C GLY A 18 -2.49 8.43 14.25
N PHE A 19 -2.16 7.34 14.94
CA PHE A 19 -0.83 6.75 14.86
C PHE A 19 -0.62 6.08 13.50
N MET A 20 0.48 6.40 12.82
CA MET A 20 0.83 5.87 11.50
C MET A 20 2.09 5.01 11.59
N PRO A 21 1.97 3.69 11.83
CA PRO A 21 3.13 2.82 12.02
C PRO A 21 3.93 2.69 10.72
N ARG A 22 5.25 2.93 10.79
CA ARG A 22 6.19 2.72 9.68
C ARG A 22 7.47 2.09 10.21
N GLY A 23 7.92 1.00 9.61
CA GLY A 23 9.10 0.26 10.08
C GLY A 23 10.39 1.06 9.93
N LYS A 24 11.15 1.19 11.03
CA LYS A 24 12.51 1.77 11.05
C LYS A 24 13.52 0.66 11.36
N VAL A 25 13.72 -0.22 10.38
CA VAL A 25 14.56 -1.41 10.42
C VAL A 25 14.93 -1.81 8.99
N LEU A 26 15.96 -2.65 8.79
CA LEU A 26 16.25 -3.26 7.49
C LEU A 26 15.02 -4.07 7.01
N GLY A 27 14.65 -3.95 5.74
CA GLY A 27 13.37 -4.45 5.21
C GLY A 27 12.19 -3.49 5.44
N GLY A 28 12.34 -2.50 6.32
CA GLY A 28 11.36 -1.43 6.51
C GLY A 28 10.05 -1.95 7.06
N SER A 29 8.93 -1.58 6.41
CA SER A 29 7.60 -1.96 6.89
C SER A 29 7.23 -3.42 6.63
N SER A 30 7.88 -4.10 5.67
CA SER A 30 7.65 -5.53 5.45
C SER A 30 8.12 -6.39 6.63
N SER A 31 9.08 -5.90 7.41
CA SER A 31 9.60 -6.58 8.61
C SER A 31 8.74 -6.40 9.86
N ILE A 32 7.69 -5.56 9.82
CA ILE A 32 6.82 -5.28 10.97
C ILE A 32 5.32 -5.42 10.65
N ASN A 33 4.97 -5.76 9.41
CA ASN A 33 3.57 -5.94 9.01
C ASN A 33 3.06 -7.32 9.47
N ALA A 34 1.77 -7.58 9.26
CA ALA A 34 1.13 -8.83 9.66
C ALA A 34 1.35 -10.00 8.66
N MET A 35 2.30 -9.87 7.73
CA MET A 35 2.67 -10.90 6.73
C MET A 35 1.55 -11.38 5.79
N VAL A 36 0.43 -10.65 5.73
CA VAL A 36 -0.68 -10.98 4.83
C VAL A 36 -0.23 -10.79 3.37
N TYR A 37 -0.40 -11.83 2.55
CA TYR A 37 -0.19 -11.78 1.10
C TYR A 37 -1.52 -11.89 0.36
N ILE A 38 -1.96 -10.77 -0.20
CA ILE A 38 -3.15 -10.68 -1.07
C ILE A 38 -2.76 -9.70 -2.19
N ARG A 39 -3.06 -10.06 -3.45
CA ARG A 39 -2.94 -9.14 -4.59
C ARG A 39 -4.09 -8.09 -4.55
N GLY A 40 -4.16 -7.19 -5.51
CA GLY A 40 -5.33 -6.31 -5.69
C GLY A 40 -6.45 -6.98 -6.50
N ASN A 41 -7.63 -6.35 -6.53
CA ASN A 41 -8.67 -6.74 -7.47
C ASN A 41 -8.27 -6.31 -8.87
N LYS A 42 -8.56 -7.12 -9.91
CA LYS A 42 -8.32 -6.76 -11.31
C LYS A 42 -8.88 -5.37 -11.67
N HIS A 43 -10.02 -5.00 -11.11
CA HIS A 43 -10.65 -3.70 -11.32
C HIS A 43 -9.77 -2.52 -10.84
N ASP A 44 -9.00 -2.68 -9.76
CA ASP A 44 -8.15 -1.62 -9.23
C ASP A 44 -7.04 -1.26 -10.23
N TYR A 45 -6.37 -2.27 -10.76
CA TYR A 45 -5.31 -2.11 -11.78
C TYR A 45 -5.87 -1.58 -13.10
N ASN A 46 -6.99 -2.15 -13.57
CA ASN A 46 -7.64 -1.65 -14.78
C ASN A 46 -8.08 -0.19 -14.65
N SER A 47 -8.49 0.23 -13.45
CA SER A 47 -8.81 1.63 -13.18
C SER A 47 -7.57 2.52 -13.27
N TRP A 48 -6.40 2.05 -12.84
CA TRP A 48 -5.15 2.80 -13.04
C TRP A 48 -4.82 2.98 -14.51
N ALA A 49 -4.99 1.95 -15.33
CA ALA A 49 -4.81 2.07 -16.78
C ALA A 49 -5.81 3.06 -17.41
N ALA A 50 -7.07 3.03 -16.97
CA ALA A 50 -8.11 3.95 -17.44
C ALA A 50 -7.83 5.42 -17.08
N LEU A 51 -7.03 5.69 -16.04
CA LEU A 51 -6.54 7.04 -15.71
C LEU A 51 -5.43 7.55 -16.64
N GLY A 52 -5.09 6.78 -17.69
CA GLY A 52 -4.05 7.12 -18.67
C GLY A 52 -2.69 6.48 -18.41
N ASN A 53 -2.60 5.54 -17.45
CA ASN A 53 -1.35 4.82 -17.14
C ASN A 53 -1.29 3.52 -17.94
N GLU A 54 -0.98 3.61 -19.23
CA GLU A 54 -0.88 2.44 -20.10
C GLU A 54 0.08 1.37 -19.52
N GLY A 55 -0.31 0.10 -19.61
CA GLY A 55 0.44 -1.04 -19.06
C GLY A 55 0.27 -1.30 -17.56
N TRP A 56 -0.54 -0.50 -16.86
CA TRP A 56 -0.88 -0.71 -15.45
C TRP A 56 -2.17 -1.52 -15.22
N ASP A 57 -2.76 -2.08 -16.27
CA ASP A 57 -3.89 -3.00 -16.15
C ASP A 57 -3.47 -4.36 -15.60
N TYR A 58 -4.44 -5.16 -15.15
CA TYR A 58 -4.13 -6.42 -14.48
C TYR A 58 -3.38 -7.43 -15.36
N GLU A 59 -3.72 -7.51 -16.65
CA GLU A 59 -3.10 -8.49 -17.54
C GLU A 59 -1.64 -8.14 -17.80
N SER A 60 -1.35 -6.84 -17.98
CA SER A 60 0.02 -6.33 -18.12
C SER A 60 0.86 -6.57 -16.85
N LEU A 61 0.26 -6.50 -15.67
CA LEU A 61 0.96 -6.67 -14.40
C LEU A 61 1.06 -8.13 -13.91
N LEU A 62 0.18 -9.02 -14.36
CA LEU A 62 0.13 -10.42 -13.92
C LEU A 62 1.47 -11.17 -14.03
N PRO A 63 2.25 -11.06 -15.12
CA PRO A 63 3.56 -11.72 -15.21
C PRO A 63 4.54 -11.27 -14.12
N TYR A 64 4.47 -10.01 -13.69
CA TYR A 64 5.32 -9.48 -12.64
C TYR A 64 4.91 -9.97 -11.25
N PHE A 65 3.61 -10.12 -11.01
CA PHE A 65 3.12 -10.74 -9.76
C PHE A 65 3.59 -12.19 -9.64
N ILE A 66 3.54 -12.96 -10.73
CA ILE A 66 4.04 -14.35 -10.76
C ILE A 66 5.55 -14.41 -10.55
N LYS A 67 6.30 -13.43 -11.07
CA LYS A 67 7.76 -13.38 -10.90
C LYS A 67 8.19 -13.01 -9.47
N ALA A 68 7.37 -12.24 -8.75
CA ALA A 68 7.72 -11.67 -7.45
C ALA A 68 7.41 -12.58 -6.25
N GLU A 69 6.67 -13.68 -6.48
CA GLU A 69 6.31 -14.68 -5.47
C GLU A 69 7.29 -15.86 -5.38
#